data_AF-A0A3S9W9M4-F1
#
_entry.id   AF-A0A3S9W9M4-F1
#
_cell.length_a   1.000
_cell.length_b   1.000
_cell.length_c   1.000
_cell.angle_alpha   90.00
_cell.angle_beta   90.00
_cell.angle_gamma   90.00
#
_symmetry.space_group_name_H-M   'P 1'
#
loop_
_entity.id
_entity.type
_entity.pdbx_description
1 polymer ?
#
loop_
_entity_poly.entity_id
_entity_poly.type
_entity_poly.pdbx_seq_one_letter_code
_entity_poly.pdbx_strand_id
1 'polypeptide(L)'
;MSTTWVALLRGVNVGGVTVRSADLAAMFRDLGHAEVRTFLASGNVRFETDDAPSRRSALKASIEKALRERFGYDAWIVLLTRAELENAVTAFPFDADDDGRQPYVLFSSDAAVLAELAEAAASLSDTETDPVAEGKGVLYWSPPKGRTLERRSRR
;
A
#
# COMPACT_ATOMS: atom_id res chain seq x y z
N MET A 1 -18.62 16.29 6.72
CA MET A 1 -17.42 16.57 5.91
C MET A 1 -17.01 15.24 5.32
N SER A 2 -16.93 15.15 4.00
CA SER A 2 -16.47 13.91 3.35
C SER A 2 -14.95 13.76 3.54
N THR A 3 -14.51 12.52 3.72
CA THR A 3 -13.08 12.16 3.79
C THR A 3 -12.69 11.45 2.49
N THR A 4 -11.61 11.89 1.85
CA THR A 4 -11.01 11.18 0.72
C THR A 4 -10.10 10.06 1.21
N TRP A 5 -10.35 8.85 0.74
CA TRP A 5 -9.60 7.64 1.04
C TRP A 5 -8.93 7.06 -0.19
N VAL A 6 -7.88 6.28 0.05
CA VAL A 6 -7.16 5.48 -0.91
C VAL A 6 -7.09 4.05 -0.37
N ALA A 7 -7.66 3.11 -1.12
CA ALA A 7 -7.49 1.68 -0.89
C ALA A 7 -6.39 1.14 -1.80
N LEU A 8 -5.30 0.67 -1.19
CA LEU A 8 -4.22 -0.04 -1.85
C LEU A 8 -4.50 -1.54 -1.76
N LEU A 9 -4.74 -2.18 -2.89
CA LEU A 9 -5.09 -3.60 -2.91
C LEU A 9 -3.84 -4.46 -3.06
N ARG A 10 -3.84 -5.62 -2.39
CA ARG A 10 -2.79 -6.64 -2.51
C ARG A 10 -3.31 -7.86 -3.26
N GLY A 11 -2.42 -8.51 -4.02
CA GLY A 11 -2.70 -9.82 -4.62
C GLY A 11 -3.71 -9.78 -5.78
N VAL A 12 -3.87 -8.62 -6.40
CA VAL A 12 -4.77 -8.42 -7.54
C VAL A 12 -4.03 -8.69 -8.86
N ASN A 13 -4.70 -9.29 -9.85
CA ASN A 13 -4.14 -9.55 -11.18
C ASN A 13 -2.86 -10.41 -11.15
N VAL A 14 -2.73 -11.25 -10.12
CA VAL A 14 -1.69 -12.27 -9.95
C VAL A 14 -2.37 -13.61 -9.65
N GLY A 15 -1.79 -14.72 -10.10
CA GLY A 15 -2.26 -16.07 -9.72
C GLY A 15 -3.68 -16.44 -10.18
N GLY A 16 -4.18 -15.82 -11.26
CA GLY A 16 -5.50 -16.14 -11.84
C GLY A 16 -6.68 -15.28 -11.34
N VAL A 17 -6.47 -14.42 -10.34
CA VAL A 17 -7.47 -13.44 -9.89
C VAL A 17 -7.46 -12.25 -10.84
N THR A 18 -8.52 -12.02 -11.61
CA THR A 18 -8.64 -10.85 -12.48
C THR A 18 -9.69 -9.88 -11.94
N VAL A 19 -9.25 -8.68 -11.54
CA VAL A 19 -10.15 -7.60 -11.12
C VAL A 19 -10.15 -6.53 -12.19
N ARG A 20 -11.31 -6.37 -12.86
CA ARG A 20 -11.49 -5.31 -13.85
C ARG A 20 -11.79 -4.00 -13.13
N SER A 21 -11.14 -2.92 -13.57
CA SER A 21 -11.27 -1.59 -12.96
C SER A 21 -12.71 -1.06 -12.97
N ALA A 22 -13.53 -1.45 -13.95
CA ALA A 22 -14.95 -1.07 -14.02
C ALA A 22 -15.79 -1.77 -12.94
N ASP A 23 -15.60 -3.08 -12.75
CA ASP A 23 -16.31 -3.86 -11.73
C ASP A 23 -15.90 -3.42 -10.32
N LEU A 24 -14.61 -3.12 -10.14
CA LEU A 24 -14.07 -2.57 -8.90
C LEU A 24 -14.71 -1.22 -8.59
N ALA A 25 -14.76 -0.31 -9.56
CA ALA A 25 -15.39 0.99 -9.37
C ALA A 25 -16.90 0.88 -9.08
N ALA A 26 -17.60 -0.04 -9.74
CA ALA A 26 -19.02 -0.30 -9.49
C ALA A 26 -19.25 -0.78 -8.05
N MET A 27 -18.46 -1.74 -7.58
CA MET A 27 -18.58 -2.26 -6.22
C MET A 27 -18.37 -1.19 -5.14
N PHE A 28 -17.40 -0.28 -5.31
CA PHE A 28 -17.26 0.86 -4.39
C PHE A 28 -18.46 1.81 -4.40
N ARG A 29 -19.11 2.02 -5.56
CA ARG A 29 -20.34 2.84 -5.65
C ARG A 29 -21.54 2.13 -5.01
N ASP A 30 -21.64 0.81 -5.17
CA ASP A 30 -22.70 0.00 -4.55
C ASP A 30 -22.61 0.03 -3.01
N LEU A 31 -21.39 0.20 -2.46
CA LEU A 31 -21.16 0.46 -1.04
C LEU A 31 -21.52 1.89 -0.58
N GLY A 32 -21.98 2.74 -1.50
CA GLY A 32 -22.38 4.13 -1.22
C GLY A 32 -21.22 5.13 -1.24
N HIS A 33 -20.05 4.77 -1.76
CA HIS A 33 -18.92 5.69 -1.84
C HIS A 33 -19.01 6.61 -3.06
N ALA A 34 -18.58 7.86 -2.88
CA ALA A 34 -18.58 8.90 -3.90
C ALA A 34 -17.19 9.06 -4.56
N GLU A 35 -17.14 9.80 -5.66
CA GLU A 35 -15.90 10.16 -6.39
C GLU A 35 -14.91 9.01 -6.64
N VAL A 36 -15.46 7.82 -6.89
CA VAL A 36 -14.69 6.59 -7.10
C VAL A 36 -13.84 6.71 -8.37
N ARG A 37 -12.54 6.49 -8.24
CA ARG A 37 -11.55 6.42 -9.32
C ARG A 37 -10.60 5.25 -9.07
N THR A 38 -10.37 4.43 -10.08
CA THR A 38 -9.43 3.31 -10.04
C THR A 38 -8.15 3.69 -10.78
N PHE A 39 -7.00 3.17 -10.32
CA PHE A 39 -5.68 3.49 -10.88
C PHE A 39 -4.99 2.24 -11.42
N LEU A 40 -4.61 2.31 -12.71
CA LEU A 40 -3.83 1.30 -13.41
C LEU A 40 -4.39 -0.13 -13.29
N ALA A 41 -3.57 -1.12 -13.64
CA ALA A 41 -3.90 -2.54 -13.47
C ALA A 41 -3.62 -3.06 -12.05
N SER A 42 -3.08 -2.24 -11.15
CA SER A 42 -2.84 -2.64 -9.76
C SER A 42 -4.11 -2.74 -8.92
N GLY A 43 -5.22 -2.16 -9.40
CA GLY A 43 -6.50 -2.21 -8.71
C GLY A 43 -6.61 -1.25 -7.53
N ASN A 44 -5.76 -0.22 -7.44
CA ASN A 44 -5.87 0.78 -6.36
C ASN A 44 -7.07 1.71 -6.59
N VAL A 45 -7.71 2.16 -5.52
CA VAL A 45 -8.97 2.94 -5.59
C VAL A 45 -8.90 4.19 -4.73
N ARG A 46 -9.22 5.35 -5.30
CA ARG A 46 -9.58 6.57 -4.57
C ARG A 46 -11.11 6.66 -4.49
N PHE A 47 -11.63 7.04 -3.32
CA PHE A 47 -13.06 7.27 -3.12
C PHE A 47 -13.30 8.24 -1.96
N GLU A 48 -14.53 8.72 -1.84
CA GLU A 48 -14.98 9.60 -0.76
C GLU A 48 -16.12 8.94 0.03
N THR A 49 -16.11 9.12 1.35
CA THR A 49 -17.17 8.69 2.26
C THR A 49 -17.38 9.74 3.34
N ASP A 50 -18.60 9.82 3.88
CA ASP A 50 -18.94 10.62 5.05
C ASP A 50 -18.51 9.95 6.37
N ASP A 51 -17.99 8.72 6.31
CA ASP A 51 -17.42 8.04 7.46
C ASP A 51 -16.22 8.81 8.03
N ALA A 52 -16.26 9.03 9.34
CA ALA A 52 -15.14 9.61 10.06
C ALA A 52 -13.90 8.69 10.03
N PRO A 53 -12.67 9.22 10.06
CA PRO A 53 -11.45 8.43 10.15
C PRO A 53 -11.40 7.40 11.28
N SER A 54 -12.13 7.64 12.39
CA SER A 54 -12.27 6.69 13.49
C SER A 54 -12.96 5.37 13.10
N ARG A 55 -13.70 5.34 11.98
CA ARG A 55 -14.36 4.15 11.43
C ARG A 55 -13.48 3.36 10.45
N ARG A 56 -12.19 3.72 10.29
CA ARG A 56 -11.26 3.08 9.35
C ARG A 56 -11.30 1.56 9.37
N SER A 57 -11.28 0.95 10.57
CA SER A 57 -11.28 -0.51 10.70
C SER A 57 -12.57 -1.15 10.16
N ALA A 58 -13.72 -0.55 10.45
CA ALA A 58 -15.01 -1.01 9.95
C ALA A 58 -15.13 -0.82 8.43
N LEU A 59 -14.67 0.34 7.92
CA LEU A 59 -14.63 0.64 6.48
C LEU A 59 -13.74 -0.35 5.73
N LYS A 60 -12.53 -0.63 6.25
CA LYS A 60 -11.62 -1.65 5.72
C LYS A 60 -12.28 -3.03 5.67
N ALA A 61 -12.88 -3.47 6.78
CA ALA A 61 -13.53 -4.77 6.85
C ALA A 61 -14.70 -4.90 5.86
N SER A 62 -15.49 -3.84 5.69
CA SER A 62 -16.58 -3.77 4.71
C SER A 62 -16.07 -3.93 3.28
N ILE A 63 -15.04 -3.18 2.91
CA ILE A 63 -14.43 -3.23 1.57
C ILE A 63 -13.80 -4.61 1.31
N GLU A 64 -13.06 -5.17 2.26
CA GLU A 64 -12.45 -6.49 2.13
C GLU A 64 -13.51 -7.59 1.97
N LYS A 65 -14.63 -7.48 2.70
CA LYS A 65 -15.77 -8.38 2.54
C LYS A 65 -16.39 -8.27 1.14
N ALA A 66 -16.65 -7.06 0.66
CA ALA A 66 -17.21 -6.83 -0.67
C ALA A 66 -16.28 -7.33 -1.79
N LEU A 67 -14.96 -7.13 -1.64
CA LEU A 67 -13.95 -7.67 -2.55
C LEU A 67 -13.97 -9.21 -2.59
N ARG A 68 -14.02 -9.87 -1.42
CA ARG A 68 -14.14 -11.33 -1.31
C ARG A 68 -15.40 -11.84 -2.01
N GLU A 69 -16.55 -11.24 -1.73
CA GLU A 69 -17.84 -11.64 -2.28
C GLU A 69 -17.92 -11.42 -3.80
N ARG A 70 -17.37 -10.31 -4.30
CA ARG A 70 -17.47 -9.95 -5.72
C ARG A 70 -16.44 -10.65 -6.61
N PHE A 71 -15.24 -10.88 -6.11
CA PHE A 71 -14.10 -11.35 -6.92
C PHE A 71 -13.55 -12.71 -6.49
N GLY A 72 -14.04 -13.29 -5.40
CA GLY A 72 -13.75 -14.68 -5.03
C GLY A 72 -12.30 -14.94 -4.58
N TYR A 73 -11.61 -13.95 -4.02
CA TYR A 73 -10.26 -14.10 -3.47
C TYR A 73 -10.17 -13.49 -2.08
N ASP A 74 -9.23 -13.96 -1.26
CA ASP A 74 -9.01 -13.38 0.06
C ASP A 74 -8.34 -12.01 -0.05
N ALA A 75 -9.17 -10.97 -0.03
CA ALA A 75 -8.75 -9.60 -0.25
C ALA A 75 -8.19 -8.97 1.02
N TRP A 76 -6.96 -8.47 0.91
CA TRP A 76 -6.28 -7.66 1.92
C TRP A 76 -5.98 -6.30 1.33
N ILE A 77 -6.39 -5.24 2.04
CA ILE A 77 -6.13 -3.87 1.62
C ILE A 77 -5.37 -3.09 2.69
N VAL A 78 -4.61 -2.09 2.24
CA VAL A 78 -4.19 -0.98 3.10
C VAL A 78 -5.09 0.22 2.80
N LEU A 79 -5.70 0.79 3.84
CA LEU A 79 -6.62 1.91 3.71
C LEU A 79 -6.01 3.17 4.34
N LEU A 80 -5.80 4.19 3.52
CA LEU A 80 -5.15 5.45 3.87
C LEU A 80 -6.07 6.63 3.56
N THR A 81 -6.02 7.67 4.37
CA THR A 81 -6.57 8.97 3.96
C THR A 81 -5.64 9.64 2.94
N ARG A 82 -6.17 10.58 2.16
CA ARG A 82 -5.35 11.40 1.23
C ARG A 82 -4.17 12.07 1.95
N ALA A 83 -4.41 12.62 3.13
CA ALA A 83 -3.37 13.29 3.93
C ALA A 83 -2.29 12.31 4.42
N GLU A 84 -2.63 11.08 4.80
CA GLU A 84 -1.63 10.06 5.17
C GLU A 84 -0.77 9.66 3.98
N LEU A 85 -1.37 9.48 2.80
CA LEU A 85 -0.62 9.17 1.59
C LEU A 85 0.31 10.32 1.18
N GLU A 86 -0.17 11.56 1.22
CA GLU A 86 0.66 12.74 0.93
C GLU A 86 1.83 12.83 1.90
N ASN A 87 1.57 12.69 3.21
CA ASN A 87 2.62 12.71 4.23
C ASN A 87 3.66 11.62 4.00
N ALA A 88 3.24 10.40 3.66
CA ALA A 88 4.16 9.29 3.39
C ALA A 88 5.06 9.57 2.18
N VAL A 89 4.54 10.23 1.14
CA VAL A 89 5.35 10.60 -0.04
C VAL A 89 6.28 11.76 0.28
N THR A 90 5.81 12.81 0.95
CA THR A 90 6.61 14.01 1.23
C THR A 90 7.67 13.79 2.31
N ALA A 91 7.46 12.81 3.20
CA ALA A 91 8.41 12.47 4.25
C ALA A 91 9.41 11.38 3.83
N PHE A 92 9.47 11.04 2.54
CA PHE A 92 10.47 10.13 2.01
C PHE A 92 11.89 10.70 2.27
N PRO A 93 12.74 10.01 3.03
CA PRO A 93 13.97 10.61 3.56
C PRO A 93 15.18 10.51 2.62
N PHE A 94 14.99 9.92 1.43
CA PHE A 94 16.05 9.72 0.44
C PHE A 94 15.77 10.52 -0.83
N ASP A 95 16.76 10.61 -1.72
CA ASP A 95 16.54 11.15 -3.06
C ASP A 95 15.69 10.18 -3.89
N ALA A 96 14.44 10.55 -4.13
CA ALA A 96 13.52 9.74 -4.93
C ALA A 96 13.79 9.82 -6.44
N ASP A 97 14.55 10.84 -6.87
CA ASP A 97 14.89 11.09 -8.27
C ASP A 97 16.27 10.49 -8.65
N ASP A 98 16.93 9.79 -7.72
CA ASP A 98 18.19 9.08 -7.98
C ASP A 98 17.96 7.92 -8.96
N ASP A 99 18.41 8.12 -10.20
CA ASP A 99 18.32 7.13 -11.28
C ASP A 99 19.09 5.82 -11.01
N GLY A 100 20.02 5.80 -10.05
CA GLY A 100 20.72 4.61 -9.60
C GLY A 100 19.92 3.76 -8.61
N ARG A 101 18.83 4.29 -8.05
CA ARG A 101 18.06 3.67 -6.96
C ARG A 101 16.60 3.44 -7.30
N GLN A 102 15.95 2.60 -6.51
CA GLN A 102 14.54 2.29 -6.66
C GLN A 102 13.79 2.66 -5.37
N PRO A 103 13.08 3.81 -5.34
CA PRO A 103 12.40 4.24 -4.13
C PRO A 103 11.17 3.37 -3.86
N TYR A 104 11.06 2.87 -2.64
CA TYR A 104 9.92 2.10 -2.14
C TYR A 104 9.36 2.72 -0.87
N VAL A 105 8.03 2.77 -0.81
CA VAL A 105 7.26 3.05 0.40
C VAL A 105 6.43 1.81 0.71
N LEU A 106 6.76 1.14 1.80
CA LEU A 106 6.07 -0.05 2.25
C LEU A 106 5.04 0.36 3.30
N PHE A 107 3.77 0.05 3.05
CA PHE A 107 2.68 0.34 3.98
C PHE A 107 2.28 -0.92 4.77
N SER A 108 1.99 -0.74 6.05
CA SER A 108 1.38 -1.76 6.90
C SER A 108 0.39 -1.11 7.86
N SER A 109 -0.71 -1.82 8.15
CA SER A 109 -1.62 -1.44 9.23
C SER A 109 -1.10 -1.83 10.62
N ASP A 110 -0.03 -2.62 10.69
CA ASP A 110 0.61 -3.09 11.91
C ASP A 110 2.01 -2.47 12.04
N ALA A 111 2.19 -1.67 13.10
CA ALA A 111 3.45 -0.99 13.39
C ALA A 111 4.53 -1.96 13.89
N ALA A 112 4.16 -3.05 14.57
CA ALA A 112 5.12 -4.06 15.01
C ALA A 112 5.77 -4.75 13.81
N VAL A 113 4.97 -5.06 12.77
CA VAL A 113 5.47 -5.62 11.51
C VAL A 113 6.46 -4.67 10.82
N LEU A 114 6.23 -3.36 10.86
CA LEU A 114 7.16 -2.39 10.27
C LEU A 114 8.49 -2.33 11.04
N ALA A 115 8.42 -2.36 12.37
CA ALA A 115 9.61 -2.38 13.22
C ALA A 115 10.42 -3.67 13.01
N GLU A 116 9.76 -4.82 12.98
CA GLU A 116 10.42 -6.11 12.70
C GLU A 116 11.09 -6.12 11.31
N LEU A 117 10.44 -5.54 10.30
CA LEU A 117 11.02 -5.41 8.96
C LEU A 117 12.24 -4.48 8.94
N ALA A 118 12.20 -3.37 9.68
CA ALA A 118 13.32 -2.45 9.80
C ALA A 118 14.53 -3.13 10.45
N GLU A 119 14.31 -3.85 11.55
CA GLU A 119 15.34 -4.63 12.25
C GLU A 119 15.92 -5.73 11.35
N ALA A 120 15.05 -6.48 10.65
CA ALA A 120 15.48 -7.50 9.71
C ALA A 120 16.34 -6.91 8.58
N ALA A 121 15.95 -5.77 8.01
CA ALA A 121 16.73 -5.09 6.98
C ALA A 121 18.12 -4.67 7.50
N ALA A 122 18.18 -4.03 8.67
CA ALA A 122 19.44 -3.65 9.32
C ALA A 122 20.37 -4.85 9.56
N SER A 123 19.82 -6.06 9.76
CA SER A 123 20.61 -7.28 9.95
C SER A 123 21.15 -7.91 8.65
N LEU A 124 20.59 -7.56 7.48
CA LEU A 124 20.85 -8.24 6.20
C LEU A 124 21.73 -7.43 5.25
N SER A 125 21.71 -6.10 5.36
CA SER A 125 22.37 -5.20 4.44
C SER A 125 23.25 -4.18 5.14
N ASP A 126 24.28 -3.74 4.41
CA ASP A 126 24.98 -2.51 4.75
C ASP A 126 24.02 -1.34 4.52
N THR A 127 23.63 -0.66 5.59
CA THR A 127 22.67 0.45 5.59
C THR A 127 23.13 1.62 4.71
N GLU A 128 24.42 1.71 4.40
CA GLU A 128 24.96 2.70 3.45
C GLU A 128 24.61 2.34 1.99
N THR A 129 24.62 1.05 1.66
CA THR A 129 24.36 0.58 0.30
C THR A 129 22.86 0.44 0.06
N ASP A 130 22.13 -0.06 1.05
CA ASP A 130 20.71 -0.38 0.96
C ASP A 130 19.93 0.25 2.12
N PRO A 131 19.68 1.58 2.08
CA PRO A 131 19.16 2.32 3.20
C PRO A 131 17.67 2.04 3.44
N VAL A 132 17.34 1.91 4.72
CA VAL A 132 15.97 1.73 5.22
C VAL A 132 15.72 2.75 6.33
N ALA A 133 14.52 3.32 6.36
CA ALA A 133 14.13 4.29 7.37
C ALA A 133 12.66 4.12 7.78
N GLU A 134 12.38 4.20 9.07
CA GLU A 134 11.01 4.16 9.59
C GLU A 134 10.29 5.49 9.36
N GLY A 135 9.01 5.41 9.03
CA GLY A 135 8.09 6.54 8.93
C GLY A 135 6.78 6.25 9.64
N LYS A 136 5.88 7.25 9.67
CA LYS A 136 4.58 7.09 10.31
C LYS A 136 3.69 6.14 9.51
N GLY A 137 3.60 4.89 9.96
CA GLY A 137 2.79 3.84 9.32
C GLY A 137 3.39 3.31 8.02
N VAL A 138 4.69 3.58 7.78
CA VAL A 138 5.42 3.15 6.59
C VAL A 138 6.86 2.79 6.92
N LEU A 139 7.47 1.99 6.06
CA LEU A 139 8.91 1.77 6.00
C LEU A 139 9.41 2.23 4.63
N TYR A 140 10.43 3.08 4.62
CA TYR A 140 11.08 3.56 3.41
C TYR A 140 12.27 2.67 3.08
N TRP A 141 12.44 2.36 1.80
CA TRP A 141 13.54 1.54 1.31
C TRP A 141 14.03 2.10 -0.02
N SER A 142 15.34 2.30 -0.19
CA SER A 142 15.93 2.86 -1.43
C SER A 142 17.12 2.06 -1.94
N PRO A 143 16.92 0.80 -2.36
CA PRO A 143 17.99 -0.06 -2.87
C PRO A 143 18.56 0.46 -4.19
N PRO A 144 19.82 0.12 -4.52
CA PRO A 144 20.35 0.26 -5.87
C PRO A 144 19.52 -0.57 -6.87
N LYS A 145 19.25 -0.01 -8.04
CA LYS A 145 18.54 -0.72 -9.12
C LYS A 145 19.26 -2.03 -9.47
N GLY A 146 18.49 -3.06 -9.75
CA GLY A 146 19.00 -4.37 -10.16
C GLY A 146 19.45 -5.29 -9.01
N ARG A 147 19.42 -4.84 -7.75
CA ARG A 147 19.81 -5.66 -6.60
C ARG A 147 18.66 -6.28 -5.79
N THR A 148 17.42 -5.91 -6.10
CA THR A 148 16.20 -6.39 -5.40
C THR A 148 16.01 -7.91 -5.45
N LEU A 149 16.66 -8.61 -6.40
CA LEU A 149 16.58 -10.07 -6.59
C LEU A 149 17.90 -10.80 -6.30
N GLU A 150 18.98 -10.09 -5.94
CA GLU A 150 20.26 -10.72 -5.66
C GLU A 150 20.20 -11.48 -4.31
N ARG A 151 20.17 -12.81 -4.36
CA ARG A 151 20.37 -13.63 -3.16
C ARG A 151 21.85 -13.59 -2.77
N ARG A 152 22.18 -12.93 -1.66
CA ARG A 152 23.45 -13.21 -0.97
C ARG A 152 23.35 -14.61 -0.35
N SER A 153 24.11 -15.57 -0.87
CA SER A 153 24.29 -16.85 -0.18
C SER A 153 24.94 -16.55 1.17
N ARG A 154 24.23 -16.82 2.28
CA ARG A 154 24.88 -16.87 3.60
C ARG A 154 26.02 -17.89 3.51
N ARG A 155 27.26 -17.43 3.65
CA ARG A 155 28.37 -18.28 4.10
C ARG A 155 28.43 -18.24 5.61
#